data_AF-A0A962NH37-F1
#
_entry.id   AF-A0A962NH37-F1
#
_cell.length_a   1.000
_cell.length_b   1.000
_cell.length_c   1.000
_cell.angle_alpha   90.00
_cell.angle_beta   90.00
_cell.angle_gamma   90.00
#
_symmetry.space_group_name_H-M   'P 1'
#
loop_
_entity.id
_entity.type
_entity.pdbx_description
1 polymer ?
#
loop_
_entity_poly.entity_id
_entity_poly.type
_entity_poly.pdbx_seq_one_letter_code
_entity_poly.pdbx_strand_id
1 'polypeptide(L)'
;DIRTVELSLNGGLDRYELQLDAQGALQVQGRIELSALTQAPGWQLRLEGQRAATAEAEDLRFDLSGEGERGIGTISGELQQGEQQLQLQSVQIRLDDDQMLRVPAAQLSASGPLSLTASAEGQWPLAESAPAGELRLSWQDLVLADAESPLRSDQGELQLSGRPEAYTLSLRAAIARAGQAPTPDAIGDLQLQAQGDLQQLQSLVATLESNFGRIEIDGQVQFEPLQADLALQTSGLDT
;
A
#
# COMPACT_ATOMS: atom_id res chain seq x y z
N ASP A 1 7.00 16.55 12.64
CA ASP A 1 8.03 17.52 12.21
C ASP A 1 8.99 16.93 11.18
N ILE A 2 8.73 17.16 9.89
CA ILE A 2 9.75 16.95 8.84
C ILE A 2 10.60 18.22 8.79
N ARG A 3 11.89 18.12 9.08
CA ARG A 3 12.81 19.26 9.05
C ARG A 3 13.83 19.01 7.96
N THR A 4 13.49 19.45 6.75
CA THR A 4 14.37 19.51 5.57
C THR A 4 14.56 18.17 4.84
N VAL A 5 14.21 18.15 3.56
CA VAL A 5 14.63 17.12 2.60
C VAL A 5 15.76 17.74 1.79
N GLU A 6 16.97 17.19 1.90
CA GLU A 6 18.08 17.61 1.05
C GLU A 6 18.10 16.71 -0.20
N LEU A 7 17.80 17.33 -1.35
CA LEU A 7 17.94 16.71 -2.65
C LEU A 7 19.29 17.13 -3.20
N SER A 8 20.24 16.19 -3.29
CA SER A 8 21.49 16.43 -4.02
C SER A 8 21.48 15.62 -5.31
N LEU A 9 21.72 16.32 -6.43
CA LEU A 9 21.89 15.72 -7.73
C LEU A 9 23.39 15.72 -8.05
N ASN A 10 24.02 14.55 -7.97
CA ASN A 10 25.44 14.40 -8.24
C ASN A 10 25.62 13.57 -9.52
N GLY A 11 26.36 14.07 -10.51
CA GLY A 11 26.72 13.29 -11.68
C GLY A 11 26.95 14.07 -12.97
N GLY A 12 27.49 13.38 -13.97
CA GLY A 12 27.70 13.90 -15.33
C GLY A 12 26.45 13.70 -16.20
N LEU A 13 26.48 14.16 -17.45
CA LEU A 13 25.37 14.02 -18.42
C LEU A 13 24.89 12.56 -18.62
N ASP A 14 25.71 11.58 -18.22
CA ASP A 14 25.49 10.16 -18.44
C ASP A 14 25.01 9.40 -17.18
N ARG A 15 24.99 10.05 -16.01
CA ARG A 15 24.55 9.43 -14.74
C ARG A 15 24.01 10.50 -13.81
N TYR A 16 22.73 10.40 -13.46
CA TYR A 16 22.13 11.24 -12.44
C TYR A 16 21.97 10.42 -11.15
N GLU A 17 22.73 10.77 -10.12
CA GLU A 17 22.52 10.25 -8.78
C GLU A 17 21.68 11.25 -8.00
N LEU A 18 20.45 10.87 -7.66
CA LEU A 18 19.60 11.63 -6.75
C LEU A 18 19.70 10.97 -5.37
N GLN A 19 20.38 11.65 -4.46
CA GLN A 19 20.41 11.27 -3.06
C GLN A 19 19.35 12.10 -2.33
N LEU A 20 18.40 11.40 -1.70
CA LEU A 20 17.40 11.97 -0.81
C LEU A 20 17.88 11.73 0.61
N ASP A 21 18.34 12.79 1.27
CA ASP A 21 18.62 12.77 2.70
C ASP A 21 17.46 13.48 3.42
N ALA A 22 16.59 12.69 4.05
CA ALA A 22 15.50 13.22 4.86
C ALA A 22 15.94 13.22 6.33
N GLN A 23 16.21 14.40 6.88
CA GLN A 23 16.48 14.53 8.31
C GLN A 23 15.15 14.43 9.09
N GLY A 24 14.88 13.26 9.66
CA GLY A 24 13.66 12.95 10.41
C GLY A 24 13.67 11.54 11.02
N ALA A 25 12.53 11.11 11.56
CA ALA A 25 12.40 9.80 12.23
C ALA A 25 12.70 8.59 11.32
N LEU A 26 12.64 8.77 10.00
CA LEU A 26 13.08 7.83 8.98
C LEU A 26 14.45 8.29 8.46
N GLN A 27 15.51 7.52 8.70
CA GLN A 27 16.76 7.67 7.95
C GLN A 27 16.60 6.93 6.62
N VAL A 28 16.08 7.63 5.63
CA VAL A 28 16.09 7.14 4.25
C VAL A 28 17.48 7.39 3.69
N GLN A 29 18.33 6.37 3.67
CA GLN A 29 19.56 6.38 2.85
C GLN A 29 19.22 5.81 1.47
N GLY A 30 18.46 6.57 0.69
CA GLY A 30 18.06 6.17 -0.65
C GLY A 30 19.08 6.62 -1.69
N ARG A 31 19.50 5.71 -2.57
CA ARG A 31 20.37 6.04 -3.72
C ARG A 31 19.61 5.86 -5.03
N ILE A 32 18.89 6.89 -5.47
CA ILE A 32 18.22 6.84 -6.77
C ILE A 32 19.27 7.03 -7.88
N GLU A 33 19.65 5.94 -8.53
CA GLU A 33 20.61 5.95 -9.64
C GLU A 33 19.93 5.94 -11.02
N LEU A 34 19.47 7.10 -11.48
CA LEU A 34 18.97 7.24 -12.85
C LEU A 34 20.15 7.36 -13.82
N SER A 35 20.67 6.22 -14.26
CA SER A 35 21.70 6.15 -15.30
C SER A 35 21.05 5.99 -16.67
N ALA A 36 21.00 7.08 -17.45
CA ALA A 36 20.71 7.00 -18.87
C ALA A 36 21.95 6.42 -19.56
N LEU A 37 21.97 5.10 -19.82
CA LEU A 37 23.12 4.50 -20.50
C LEU A 37 23.19 5.12 -21.90
N THR A 38 24.27 5.84 -22.19
CA THR A 38 24.49 6.48 -23.50
C THR A 38 24.55 5.49 -24.68
N GLN A 39 24.53 4.18 -24.38
CA GLN A 39 24.48 3.09 -25.35
C GLN A 39 23.20 2.24 -25.29
N ALA A 40 22.31 2.47 -24.31
CA ALA A 40 20.99 1.82 -24.20
C ALA A 40 20.03 2.71 -23.38
N PRO A 41 18.85 3.12 -23.87
CA PRO A 41 17.95 4.03 -23.16
C PRO A 41 17.30 3.35 -21.95
N GLY A 42 18.07 3.18 -20.87
CA GLY A 42 17.69 2.48 -19.66
C GLY A 42 17.60 3.38 -18.43
N TRP A 43 17.00 2.86 -17.37
CA TRP A 43 17.03 3.40 -16.02
C TRP A 43 17.27 2.28 -15.01
N GLN A 44 17.87 2.62 -13.88
CA GLN A 44 17.97 1.76 -12.70
C GLN A 44 17.44 2.53 -11.49
N LEU A 45 16.93 1.81 -10.51
CA LEU A 45 16.42 2.35 -9.25
C LEU A 45 16.89 1.44 -8.12
N ARG A 46 17.40 2.03 -7.04
CA ARG A 46 17.66 1.34 -5.78
C ARG A 46 17.26 2.26 -4.64
N LEU A 47 16.30 1.86 -3.83
CA LEU A 47 15.87 2.60 -2.65
C LEU A 47 16.03 1.70 -1.46
N GLU A 48 16.89 2.09 -0.54
CA GLU A 48 17.02 1.46 0.75
C GLU A 48 16.67 2.46 1.83
N GLY A 49 16.07 1.99 2.91
CA GLY A 49 15.86 2.84 4.06
C GLY A 49 15.60 2.04 5.31
N GLN A 50 15.98 2.65 6.43
CA GLN A 50 15.70 2.10 7.74
C GLN A 50 15.15 3.21 8.64
N ARG A 51 14.00 2.93 9.24
CA ARG A 51 13.52 3.67 10.40
C ARG A 51 14.02 2.95 11.64
N ALA A 52 14.83 3.62 12.44
CA ALA A 52 15.19 3.10 13.75
C ALA A 52 13.95 3.04 14.63
N ALA A 53 13.78 1.92 15.33
CA ALA A 53 12.77 1.73 16.34
C ALA A 53 12.80 2.89 17.35
N THR A 54 11.64 3.47 17.63
CA THR A 54 11.48 4.27 18.85
C THR A 54 11.13 3.31 20.00
N ALA A 55 11.05 3.81 21.24
CA ALA A 55 10.62 2.99 22.37
C ALA A 55 9.23 2.33 22.16
N GLU A 56 8.45 2.82 21.19
CA GLU A 56 7.07 2.42 20.92
C GLU A 56 6.85 1.92 19.47
N ALA A 57 7.87 1.96 18.61
CA ALA A 57 7.73 1.58 17.19
C ALA A 57 8.82 0.61 16.79
N GLU A 58 8.46 -0.41 16.00
CA GLU A 58 9.40 -1.38 15.47
C GLU A 58 10.30 -0.80 14.39
N ASP A 59 11.46 -1.44 14.18
CA ASP A 59 12.35 -1.15 13.05
C ASP A 59 11.60 -1.37 11.74
N LEU A 60 11.51 -0.33 10.90
CA LEU A 60 11.00 -0.43 9.53
C LEU A 60 12.18 -0.46 8.57
N ARG A 61 12.26 -1.45 7.70
CA ARG A 61 13.28 -1.56 6.64
C ARG A 61 12.59 -1.71 5.31
N PHE A 62 13.12 -1.06 4.28
CA PHE A 62 12.68 -1.30 2.92
C PHE A 62 13.86 -1.38 1.96
N ASP A 63 13.72 -2.23 0.97
CA ASP A 63 14.56 -2.34 -0.21
C ASP A 63 13.65 -2.35 -1.44
N LEU A 64 13.88 -1.45 -2.38
CA LEU A 64 13.18 -1.40 -3.66
C LEU A 64 14.23 -1.28 -4.76
N SER A 65 14.21 -2.22 -5.69
CA SER A 65 15.04 -2.19 -6.88
C SER A 65 14.16 -2.08 -8.12
N GLY A 66 14.68 -1.46 -9.17
CA GLY A 66 14.03 -1.49 -10.46
C GLY A 66 14.98 -1.22 -11.60
N GLU A 67 14.58 -1.67 -12.78
CA GLU A 67 15.30 -1.43 -14.02
C GLU A 67 14.32 -1.38 -15.18
N GLY A 68 14.65 -0.65 -16.23
CA GLY A 68 13.80 -0.60 -17.40
C GLY A 68 14.36 0.26 -18.52
N GLU A 69 13.56 0.41 -19.55
CA GLU A 69 13.78 1.31 -20.67
C GLU A 69 12.73 2.43 -20.69
N ARG A 70 12.81 3.33 -21.67
CA ARG A 70 11.86 4.43 -21.82
C ARG A 70 10.42 3.91 -21.86
N GLY A 71 9.69 4.16 -20.78
CA GLY A 71 8.27 3.83 -20.64
C GLY A 71 7.95 2.37 -20.34
N ILE A 72 8.94 1.52 -20.06
CA ILE A 72 8.70 0.18 -19.48
C ILE A 72 9.78 -0.08 -18.46
N GLY A 73 9.44 -0.63 -17.31
CA GLY A 73 10.44 -1.28 -16.48
C GLY A 73 9.82 -2.20 -15.46
N THR A 74 10.67 -2.67 -14.57
CA THR A 74 10.35 -3.67 -13.58
C THR A 74 10.77 -3.13 -12.23
N ILE A 75 9.92 -3.28 -11.22
CA ILE A 75 10.22 -2.91 -9.83
C ILE A 75 9.98 -4.11 -8.93
N SER A 76 10.92 -4.43 -8.06
CA SER A 76 10.75 -5.44 -7.02
C SER A 76 11.22 -4.89 -5.70
N GLY A 77 10.69 -5.40 -4.60
CA GLY A 77 11.13 -4.91 -3.30
C GLY A 77 10.60 -5.70 -2.13
N GLU A 78 11.05 -5.28 -0.97
CA GLU A 78 10.69 -5.85 0.32
C GLU A 78 10.54 -4.71 1.33
N LEU A 79 9.52 -4.81 2.18
CA LEU A 79 9.29 -3.98 3.33
C LEU A 79 9.20 -4.91 4.55
N GLN A 80 10.01 -4.65 5.56
CA GLN A 80 10.01 -5.40 6.82
C GLN A 80 9.70 -4.45 7.98
N GLN A 81 8.76 -4.84 8.84
CA GLN A 81 8.43 -4.15 10.09
C GLN A 81 8.26 -5.20 11.19
N GLY A 82 9.24 -5.27 12.11
CA GLY A 82 9.26 -6.33 13.14
C GLY A 82 9.19 -7.74 12.53
N GLU A 83 8.14 -8.48 12.87
CA GLU A 83 7.87 -9.82 12.33
C GLU A 83 7.12 -9.81 10.99
N GLN A 84 6.58 -8.65 10.57
CA GLN A 84 5.88 -8.51 9.31
C GLN A 84 6.88 -8.29 8.17
N GLN A 85 6.72 -9.06 7.11
CA GLN A 85 7.41 -8.90 5.84
C GLN A 85 6.38 -8.73 4.73
N LEU A 86 6.59 -7.78 3.83
CA LEU A 86 5.83 -7.57 2.61
C LEU A 86 6.80 -7.59 1.44
N GLN A 87 6.58 -8.50 0.51
CA GLN A 87 7.39 -8.68 -0.67
C GLN A 87 6.58 -8.29 -1.91
N LEU A 88 7.19 -7.43 -2.72
CA LEU A 88 6.70 -7.02 -4.03
C LEU A 88 7.46 -7.82 -5.09
N GLN A 89 6.79 -8.80 -5.69
CA GLN A 89 7.37 -9.60 -6.75
C GLN A 89 7.29 -8.83 -8.07
N SER A 90 8.46 -8.57 -8.65
CA SER A 90 8.70 -8.09 -10.03
C SER A 90 7.48 -7.50 -10.73
N VAL A 91 7.27 -6.21 -10.52
CA VAL A 91 6.18 -5.41 -11.07
C VAL A 91 6.62 -4.78 -12.35
N GLN A 92 6.01 -5.19 -13.45
CA GLN A 92 6.15 -4.42 -14.67
C GLN A 92 5.37 -3.12 -14.54
N ILE A 93 6.01 -2.01 -14.85
CA ILE A 93 5.41 -0.68 -14.94
C ILE A 93 5.57 -0.22 -16.38
N ARG A 94 4.50 0.29 -16.97
CA ARG A 94 4.50 0.78 -18.34
C ARG A 94 3.93 2.19 -18.40
N LEU A 95 4.66 3.09 -19.02
CA LEU A 95 4.13 4.36 -19.51
C LEU A 95 3.73 4.16 -20.97
N ASP A 96 2.45 4.30 -21.28
CA ASP A 96 1.98 4.29 -22.66
C ASP A 96 2.12 5.67 -23.33
N ASP A 97 1.88 5.70 -24.64
CA ASP A 97 1.97 6.92 -25.45
C ASP A 97 0.97 8.00 -25.02
N ASP A 98 -0.10 7.60 -24.33
CA ASP A 98 -1.13 8.49 -23.77
C ASP A 98 -0.73 9.05 -22.38
N GLN A 99 0.53 8.88 -21.98
CA GLN A 99 1.06 9.27 -20.68
C GLN A 99 0.33 8.63 -19.50
N MET A 100 -0.15 7.39 -19.68
CA MET A 100 -0.74 6.60 -18.60
C MET A 100 0.30 5.64 -18.04
N LEU A 101 0.58 5.79 -16.74
CA LEU A 101 1.33 4.82 -15.96
C LEU A 101 0.43 3.62 -15.66
N ARG A 102 0.83 2.43 -16.10
CA ARG A 102 0.12 1.18 -15.91
C ARG A 102 0.96 0.23 -15.09
N VAL A 103 0.30 -0.44 -14.15
CA VAL A 103 0.84 -1.55 -13.37
C VAL A 103 0.03 -2.80 -13.75
N PRO A 104 0.43 -3.55 -14.78
CA PRO A 104 -0.19 -4.83 -15.11
C PRO A 104 0.13 -5.87 -14.04
N ALA A 105 -0.82 -6.11 -13.12
CA ALA A 105 -0.84 -7.23 -12.17
C ALA A 105 0.52 -7.51 -11.47
N ALA A 106 0.90 -6.64 -10.54
CA ALA A 106 1.94 -6.87 -9.55
C ALA A 106 1.55 -8.00 -8.59
N GLN A 107 2.45 -8.94 -8.29
CA GLN A 107 2.22 -9.92 -7.24
C GLN A 107 2.79 -9.40 -5.91
N LEU A 108 1.97 -9.45 -4.88
CA LEU A 108 2.29 -9.02 -3.52
C LEU A 108 2.13 -10.22 -2.59
N SER A 109 3.11 -10.46 -1.74
CA SER A 109 3.01 -11.44 -0.67
C SER A 109 3.39 -10.82 0.65
N ALA A 110 2.60 -11.06 1.70
CA ALA A 110 2.94 -10.66 3.05
C ALA A 110 3.04 -11.89 3.94
N SER A 111 3.95 -11.89 4.91
CA SER A 111 4.11 -12.94 5.93
C SER A 111 4.38 -12.34 7.30
N GLY A 112 3.95 -13.04 8.35
CA GLY A 112 4.00 -12.57 9.74
C GLY A 112 2.59 -12.57 10.35
N PRO A 113 2.26 -11.58 11.20
CA PRO A 113 0.90 -11.35 11.71
C PRO A 113 -0.17 -11.24 10.62
N LEU A 114 0.19 -10.70 9.45
CA LEU A 114 -0.60 -10.73 8.22
C LEU A 114 0.07 -11.68 7.22
N SER A 115 -0.65 -12.73 6.83
CA SER A 115 -0.32 -13.56 5.67
C SER A 115 -1.22 -13.16 4.50
N LEU A 116 -0.64 -12.83 3.35
CA LEU A 116 -1.39 -12.36 2.19
C LEU A 116 -0.72 -12.86 0.91
N THR A 117 -1.52 -13.29 -0.07
CA THR A 117 -1.10 -13.33 -1.48
C THR A 117 -2.11 -12.56 -2.31
N ALA A 118 -1.65 -11.51 -2.97
CA ALA A 118 -2.50 -10.57 -3.70
C ALA A 118 -1.92 -10.19 -5.06
N SER A 119 -2.80 -9.76 -5.96
CA SER A 119 -2.45 -9.12 -7.23
C SER A 119 -2.91 -7.67 -7.22
N ALA A 120 -1.99 -6.75 -7.49
CA ALA A 120 -2.27 -5.34 -7.64
C ALA A 120 -2.20 -4.91 -9.10
N GLU A 121 -3.26 -4.30 -9.61
CA GLU A 121 -3.30 -3.67 -10.92
C GLU A 121 -3.59 -2.18 -10.77
N GLY A 122 -3.09 -1.35 -11.68
CA GLY A 122 -3.39 0.07 -11.60
C GLY A 122 -3.11 0.85 -12.86
N GLN A 123 -3.73 2.02 -12.92
CA GLN A 123 -3.58 2.99 -13.98
C GLN A 123 -3.63 4.41 -13.42
N TRP A 124 -2.61 5.20 -13.70
CA TRP A 124 -2.55 6.61 -13.34
C TRP A 124 -2.18 7.43 -14.55
N PRO A 125 -3.04 8.34 -14.99
CA PRO A 125 -2.61 9.31 -15.99
C PRO A 125 -1.65 10.32 -15.35
N LEU A 126 -0.59 10.69 -16.08
CA LEU A 126 0.44 11.61 -15.58
C LEU A 126 0.12 13.09 -15.83
N ALA A 127 -0.88 13.41 -16.64
CA ALA A 127 -1.25 14.80 -16.89
C ALA A 127 -2.02 15.39 -15.68
N GLU A 128 -1.66 16.60 -15.24
CA GLU A 128 -2.28 17.28 -14.09
C GLU A 128 -3.81 17.44 -14.21
N SER A 129 -4.30 17.57 -15.44
CA SER A 129 -5.73 17.71 -15.74
C SER A 129 -6.46 16.38 -15.92
N ALA A 130 -5.73 15.25 -15.87
CA ALA A 130 -6.28 13.95 -16.19
C ALA A 130 -7.25 13.44 -15.11
N PRO A 131 -8.08 12.43 -15.45
CA PRO A 131 -8.95 11.80 -14.47
C PRO A 131 -8.14 11.21 -13.31
N ALA A 132 -8.86 10.96 -12.22
CA ALA A 132 -8.39 10.15 -11.11
C ALA A 132 -7.73 8.84 -11.57
N GLY A 133 -6.62 8.46 -10.94
CA GLY A 133 -6.04 7.14 -11.13
C GLY A 133 -6.80 6.08 -10.35
N GLU A 134 -6.47 4.82 -10.62
CA GLU A 134 -7.04 3.65 -9.95
C GLU A 134 -5.94 2.64 -9.62
N LEU A 135 -5.97 2.13 -8.39
CA LEU A 135 -5.29 0.92 -7.95
C LEU A 135 -6.35 -0.09 -7.52
N ARG A 136 -6.18 -1.34 -7.89
CA ARG A 136 -6.98 -2.45 -7.38
C ARG A 136 -6.03 -3.53 -6.88
N LEU A 137 -6.20 -3.91 -5.62
CA LEU A 137 -5.55 -5.05 -4.99
C LEU A 137 -6.61 -6.13 -4.81
N SER A 138 -6.33 -7.34 -5.28
CA SER A 138 -7.21 -8.50 -5.18
C SER A 138 -6.48 -9.66 -4.52
N TRP A 139 -7.12 -10.41 -3.63
CA TRP A 139 -6.50 -11.56 -2.96
C TRP A 139 -7.41 -12.79 -2.99
N GLN A 140 -6.79 -13.95 -2.79
CA GLN A 140 -7.45 -15.25 -2.64
C GLN A 140 -7.21 -15.88 -1.26
N ASP A 141 -6.28 -15.32 -0.48
CA ASP A 141 -6.05 -15.74 0.88
C ASP A 141 -5.40 -14.58 1.63
N LEU A 142 -6.10 -14.13 2.66
CA LEU A 142 -5.64 -13.13 3.62
C LEU A 142 -5.92 -13.69 5.00
N VAL A 143 -4.90 -13.79 5.85
CA VAL A 143 -5.02 -14.23 7.24
C VAL A 143 -4.43 -13.18 8.15
N LEU A 144 -5.22 -12.73 9.12
CA LEU A 144 -4.81 -11.89 10.23
C LEU A 144 -4.67 -12.79 11.46
N ALA A 145 -3.44 -13.22 11.74
CA ALA A 145 -3.13 -14.22 12.76
C ALA A 145 -3.06 -13.65 14.18
N ASP A 146 -2.71 -12.37 14.33
CA ASP A 146 -2.43 -11.73 15.63
C ASP A 146 -3.66 -11.08 16.28
N ALA A 147 -4.86 -11.46 15.85
CA ALA A 147 -6.10 -11.09 16.52
C ALA A 147 -6.44 -12.10 17.62
N GLU A 148 -7.04 -11.66 18.74
CA GLU A 148 -7.60 -12.57 19.76
C GLU A 148 -8.51 -13.65 19.15
N SER A 149 -9.11 -13.33 18.00
CA SER A 149 -9.76 -14.27 17.09
C SER A 149 -9.18 -14.07 15.69
N PRO A 150 -8.29 -14.97 15.22
CA PRO A 150 -7.72 -14.89 13.89
C PRO A 150 -8.81 -14.73 12.82
N LEU A 151 -8.60 -13.82 11.87
CA LEU A 151 -9.53 -13.59 10.77
C LEU A 151 -8.93 -14.10 9.47
N ARG A 152 -9.80 -14.58 8.59
CA ARG A 152 -9.43 -15.03 7.26
C ARG A 152 -10.37 -14.46 6.22
N SER A 153 -9.84 -14.17 5.04
CA SER A 153 -10.59 -13.84 3.86
C SER A 153 -10.07 -14.67 2.68
N ASP A 154 -10.91 -15.58 2.18
CA ASP A 154 -10.60 -16.41 1.00
C ASP A 154 -10.74 -15.62 -0.31
N GLN A 155 -11.30 -14.41 -0.25
CA GLN A 155 -11.35 -13.50 -1.39
C GLN A 155 -11.69 -12.09 -0.94
N GLY A 156 -11.07 -11.12 -1.60
CA GLY A 156 -11.46 -9.75 -1.47
C GLY A 156 -10.73 -8.83 -2.44
N GLU A 157 -11.18 -7.59 -2.41
CA GLU A 157 -10.71 -6.53 -3.28
C GLU A 157 -10.62 -5.24 -2.47
N LEU A 158 -9.49 -4.55 -2.62
CA LEU A 158 -9.28 -3.18 -2.16
C LEU A 158 -9.01 -2.32 -3.39
N GLN A 159 -9.86 -1.33 -3.63
CA GLN A 159 -9.73 -0.38 -4.72
C GLN A 159 -9.46 1.00 -4.15
N LEU A 160 -8.42 1.65 -4.63
CA LEU A 160 -8.10 3.06 -4.39
C LEU A 160 -8.33 3.79 -5.69
N SER A 161 -9.19 4.79 -5.71
CA SER A 161 -9.42 5.63 -6.89
C SER A 161 -9.38 7.09 -6.50
N GLY A 162 -8.93 7.96 -7.38
CA GLY A 162 -8.89 9.40 -7.10
C GLY A 162 -7.56 10.04 -7.40
N ARG A 163 -7.38 11.23 -6.82
CA ARG A 163 -6.11 11.94 -6.79
C ARG A 163 -5.52 11.84 -5.38
N PRO A 164 -4.21 12.02 -5.19
CA PRO A 164 -3.61 11.97 -3.85
C PRO A 164 -4.24 12.95 -2.84
N GLU A 165 -4.70 14.12 -3.32
CA GLU A 165 -5.39 15.12 -2.52
C GLU A 165 -6.88 14.83 -2.24
N ALA A 166 -7.46 13.87 -2.97
CA ALA A 166 -8.86 13.47 -2.85
C ALA A 166 -9.05 12.07 -3.44
N TYR A 167 -8.93 11.05 -2.60
CA TYR A 167 -9.13 9.65 -2.99
C TYR A 167 -10.35 9.03 -2.32
N THR A 168 -10.86 7.99 -2.97
CA THR A 168 -11.85 7.05 -2.48
C THR A 168 -11.17 5.70 -2.32
N LEU A 169 -11.32 5.11 -1.14
CA LEU A 169 -10.94 3.74 -0.83
C LEU A 169 -12.20 2.90 -0.76
N SER A 170 -12.25 1.74 -1.42
CA SER A 170 -13.31 0.77 -1.23
C SER A 170 -12.74 -0.62 -1.02
N LEU A 171 -13.23 -1.30 0.00
CA LEU A 171 -12.85 -2.65 0.39
C LEU A 171 -14.09 -3.54 0.32
N ARG A 172 -13.96 -4.72 -0.27
CA ARG A 172 -14.97 -5.78 -0.22
C ARG A 172 -14.29 -7.10 0.06
N ALA A 173 -14.72 -7.80 1.10
CA ALA A 173 -14.08 -9.04 1.50
C ALA A 173 -15.08 -9.97 2.17
N ALA A 174 -15.04 -11.26 1.84
CA ALA A 174 -15.70 -12.26 2.67
C ALA A 174 -14.80 -12.55 3.87
N ILE A 175 -15.33 -12.43 5.09
CA ILE A 175 -14.58 -12.63 6.33
C ILE A 175 -15.08 -13.89 7.04
N ALA A 176 -14.14 -14.72 7.48
CA ALA A 176 -14.36 -15.89 8.31
C ALA A 176 -13.40 -15.87 9.51
N ARG A 177 -13.72 -16.65 10.56
CA ARG A 177 -12.73 -16.92 11.61
C ARG A 177 -11.72 -17.94 11.07
N ALA A 178 -10.44 -17.66 11.26
CA ALA A 178 -9.38 -18.62 11.01
C ALA A 178 -9.44 -19.69 12.12
N GLY A 179 -10.11 -20.80 11.83
CA GLY A 179 -10.22 -21.96 12.71
C GLY A 179 -9.35 -23.13 12.26
N GLN A 180 -9.11 -24.10 13.15
CA GLN A 180 -8.50 -25.40 12.82
C GLN A 180 -9.50 -26.39 12.17
N ALA A 181 -10.79 -26.03 12.14
CA ALA A 181 -11.81 -26.86 11.52
C ALA A 181 -11.68 -26.83 9.99
N PRO A 182 -11.99 -27.94 9.29
CA PRO A 182 -11.84 -28.06 7.84
C PRO A 182 -12.76 -27.13 7.03
N THR A 183 -13.70 -26.44 7.68
CA THR A 183 -14.57 -25.42 7.11
C THR A 183 -14.45 -24.15 7.94
N PRO A 184 -14.02 -23.02 7.35
CA PRO A 184 -14.02 -21.73 8.02
C PRO A 184 -15.41 -21.37 8.54
N ASP A 185 -15.49 -20.86 9.77
CA ASP A 185 -16.73 -20.32 10.31
C ASP A 185 -16.95 -18.93 9.69
N ALA A 186 -17.76 -18.87 8.63
CA ALA A 186 -18.11 -17.63 7.94
C ALA A 186 -18.69 -16.60 8.94
N ILE A 187 -18.09 -15.42 8.98
CA ILE A 187 -18.58 -14.29 9.77
C ILE A 187 -19.57 -13.50 8.92
N GLY A 188 -19.18 -13.11 7.70
CA GLY A 188 -20.02 -12.30 6.83
C GLY A 188 -19.24 -11.60 5.72
N ASP A 189 -19.93 -10.76 4.98
CA ASP A 189 -19.36 -9.92 3.94
C ASP A 189 -19.07 -8.52 4.50
N LEU A 190 -17.81 -8.13 4.46
CA LEU A 190 -17.33 -6.80 4.82
C LEU A 190 -17.32 -5.91 3.58
N GLN A 191 -17.97 -4.76 3.69
CA GLN A 191 -17.85 -3.66 2.75
C GLN A 191 -17.34 -2.45 3.52
N LEU A 192 -16.33 -1.76 2.99
CA LEU A 192 -15.87 -0.49 3.53
C LEU A 192 -15.72 0.49 2.38
N GLN A 193 -16.15 1.72 2.61
CA GLN A 193 -15.96 2.83 1.72
C GLN A 193 -15.41 3.99 2.54
N ALA A 194 -14.32 4.59 2.08
CA ALA A 194 -13.75 5.77 2.69
C ALA A 194 -13.36 6.82 1.65
N GLN A 195 -13.36 8.08 2.07
CA GLN A 195 -12.90 9.21 1.27
C GLN A 195 -11.98 10.09 2.08
N GLY A 196 -10.92 10.61 1.45
CA GLY A 196 -9.95 11.40 2.17
C GLY A 196 -8.74 11.83 1.33
N ASP A 197 -7.68 12.16 2.04
CA ASP A 197 -6.38 12.56 1.53
C ASP A 197 -5.26 11.77 2.23
N LEU A 198 -4.00 12.04 1.90
CA LEU A 198 -2.85 11.31 2.47
C LEU A 198 -2.68 11.47 3.99
N GLN A 199 -3.36 12.42 4.62
CA GLN A 199 -3.30 12.70 6.06
C GLN A 199 -4.52 12.18 6.82
N GLN A 200 -5.68 12.01 6.15
CA GLN A 200 -6.94 11.68 6.82
C GLN A 200 -7.94 10.99 5.90
N LEU A 201 -8.71 10.06 6.46
CA LEU A 201 -10.00 9.60 5.94
C LEU A 201 -11.11 10.42 6.60
N GLN A 202 -11.71 11.32 5.83
CA GLN A 202 -12.75 12.25 6.27
C GLN A 202 -14.13 11.59 6.38
N SER A 203 -14.33 10.49 5.68
CA SER A 203 -15.53 9.68 5.76
C SER A 203 -15.10 8.23 5.65
N LEU A 204 -15.52 7.42 6.60
CA LEU A 204 -15.40 5.97 6.57
C LEU A 204 -16.77 5.39 6.95
N VAL A 205 -17.28 4.55 6.07
CA VAL A 205 -18.49 3.74 6.27
C VAL A 205 -18.07 2.31 6.08
N ALA A 206 -18.26 1.47 7.09
CA ALA A 206 -18.04 0.04 7.01
C ALA A 206 -19.31 -0.72 7.39
N THR A 207 -19.71 -1.67 6.56
CA THR A 207 -20.84 -2.56 6.78
C THR A 207 -20.34 -3.99 6.84
N LEU A 208 -20.73 -4.73 7.88
CA LEU A 208 -20.54 -6.17 7.97
C LEU A 208 -21.92 -6.84 7.95
N GLU A 209 -22.21 -7.56 6.88
CA GLU A 209 -23.45 -8.32 6.73
C GLU A 209 -23.21 -9.79 7.07
N SER A 210 -23.88 -10.29 8.10
CA SER A 210 -23.74 -11.66 8.60
C SER A 210 -25.08 -12.37 8.69
N ASN A 211 -25.06 -13.68 8.92
CA ASN A 211 -26.26 -14.46 9.25
C ASN A 211 -26.91 -14.03 10.59
N PHE A 212 -26.19 -13.26 11.42
CA PHE A 212 -26.66 -12.78 12.72
C PHE A 212 -27.16 -11.33 12.67
N GLY A 213 -27.12 -10.69 11.51
CA GLY A 213 -27.53 -9.31 11.32
C GLY A 213 -26.48 -8.47 10.60
N ARG A 214 -26.77 -7.17 10.51
CA ARG A 214 -25.93 -6.16 9.87
C ARG A 214 -25.32 -5.25 10.93
N ILE A 215 -24.02 -5.02 10.86
CA ILE A 215 -23.31 -4.03 11.66
C ILE A 215 -22.89 -2.91 10.72
N GLU A 216 -23.15 -1.67 11.12
CA GLU A 216 -22.73 -0.47 10.40
C GLU A 216 -21.83 0.37 11.33
N ILE A 217 -20.70 0.80 10.78
CA ILE A 217 -19.69 1.59 11.46
C ILE A 217 -19.45 2.82 10.62
N ASP A 218 -19.71 3.98 11.20
CA ASP A 218 -19.40 5.28 10.59
C ASP A 218 -18.34 6.00 11.42
N GLY A 219 -17.38 6.61 10.75
CA GLY A 219 -16.32 7.34 11.43
C GLY A 219 -15.39 8.12 10.53
N GLN A 220 -14.32 8.62 11.14
CA GLN A 220 -13.20 9.29 10.50
C GLN A 220 -11.92 8.65 11.03
N VAL A 221 -10.87 8.62 10.21
CA VAL A 221 -9.55 8.11 10.62
C VAL A 221 -8.54 9.18 10.29
N GLN A 222 -7.89 9.74 11.30
CA GLN A 222 -6.76 10.62 11.09
C GLN A 222 -5.49 9.77 11.16
N PHE A 223 -4.66 9.85 10.12
CA PHE A 223 -3.35 9.22 10.15
C PHE A 223 -2.39 10.20 10.82
N GLU A 224 -2.30 10.17 12.14
CA GLU A 224 -1.12 10.74 12.78
C GLU A 224 0.09 9.86 12.39
N PRO A 225 1.30 10.43 12.25
CA PRO A 225 2.49 9.62 12.05
C PRO A 225 2.70 8.72 13.29
N LEU A 226 2.10 7.53 13.25
CA LEU A 226 2.07 6.40 14.22
C LEU A 226 0.85 6.21 15.15
N GLN A 227 -0.27 6.93 15.05
CA GLN A 227 -1.49 6.51 15.78
C GLN A 227 -2.74 6.67 14.91
N ALA A 228 -3.47 5.57 14.73
CA ALA A 228 -4.80 5.55 14.12
C ALA A 228 -5.83 5.44 15.25
N ASP A 229 -6.42 6.58 15.63
CA ASP A 229 -7.53 6.58 16.58
C ASP A 229 -8.84 6.31 15.83
N LEU A 230 -9.44 5.14 16.08
CA LEU A 230 -10.72 4.76 15.53
C LEU A 230 -11.84 5.20 16.49
N ALA A 231 -12.54 6.29 16.15
CA ALA A 231 -13.77 6.66 16.84
C ALA A 231 -14.93 5.81 16.32
N LEU A 232 -15.28 4.74 17.04
CA LEU A 232 -16.45 3.90 16.73
C LEU A 232 -17.73 4.52 17.29
N GLN A 233 -18.68 4.88 16.42
CA GLN A 233 -20.07 5.10 16.80
C GLN A 233 -20.90 3.92 16.30
N THR A 234 -21.47 3.12 17.21
CA THR A 234 -22.41 2.06 16.86
C THR A 234 -23.83 2.62 16.89
N SER A 235 -24.59 2.39 15.83
CA SER A 235 -26.02 2.68 15.81
C SER A 235 -26.80 1.45 15.35
N GLY A 236 -27.84 1.09 16.10
CA GLY A 236 -28.80 0.05 15.72
C GLY A 236 -28.34 -1.40 15.97
N LEU A 237 -28.56 -1.91 17.19
CA LEU A 237 -28.84 -3.33 17.39
C LEU A 237 -30.34 -3.45 17.65
N ASP A 238 -31.12 -3.71 16.59
CA ASP A 238 -32.48 -4.18 16.77
C ASP A 238 -32.41 -5.67 17.16
N THR A 239 -32.63 -5.95 18.45
CA THR A 239 -32.83 -7.30 19.02
C THR A 239 -34.27 -7.76 18.90
#